data_AF-A0A966LLN3-F1
#
_entry.id   AF-A0A966LLN3-F1
#
_cell.length_a   1.000
_cell.length_b   1.000
_cell.length_c   1.000
_cell.angle_alpha   90.00
_cell.angle_beta   90.00
_cell.angle_gamma   90.00
#
_symmetry.space_group_name_H-M   'P 1'
#
loop_
_entity.id
_entity.type
_entity.pdbx_description
1 polymer ?
#
loop_
_entity_poly.entity_id
_entity_poly.type
_entity_poly.pdbx_seq_one_letter_code
_entity_poly.pdbx_strand_id
1 'polypeptide(L)'
;MTFIPEEILMAKRTKLVKQKRGRKVRTLENLQEDIKSKCLSIKSIIDSGNLNSLKELEPLFSKAMADEMGVNHGRFSDKLRNPVKFSVSDIQRFAYYVGSDPDKLALQVNLEIKKDEGLVLKLKKFKSIHDLKQYKDSVKKSSINTNNAKSQNK
;
A
#
# COMPACT_ATOMS: atom_id res chain seq x y z
N MET A 1 62.81 -15.98 57.53
CA MET A 1 63.41 -15.84 56.19
C MET A 1 62.34 -16.22 55.18
N THR A 2 61.72 -15.22 54.52
CA THR A 2 61.84 -14.93 53.07
C THR A 2 60.93 -15.83 52.22
N PHE A 3 60.17 -15.40 51.20
CA PHE A 3 59.95 -14.12 50.50
C PHE A 3 58.64 -14.27 49.68
N ILE A 4 58.16 -13.15 49.14
CA ILE A 4 56.86 -12.83 48.52
C ILE A 4 56.50 -13.66 47.26
N PRO A 5 55.19 -13.87 46.97
CA PRO A 5 54.70 -14.50 45.74
C PRO A 5 54.73 -13.55 44.53
N GLU A 6 55.41 -13.93 43.46
CA GLU A 6 55.28 -13.36 42.13
C GLU A 6 54.80 -14.44 41.16
N GLU A 7 53.52 -14.41 40.79
CA GLU A 7 53.18 -14.68 39.39
C GLU A 7 51.97 -13.83 39.00
N ILE A 8 52.34 -12.71 38.39
CA ILE A 8 51.52 -11.67 37.82
C ILE A 8 51.05 -12.11 36.42
N LEU A 9 49.79 -11.76 36.12
CA LEU A 9 49.21 -11.60 34.77
C LEU A 9 49.18 -12.81 33.84
N MET A 10 48.06 -13.55 33.89
CA MET A 10 47.39 -13.96 32.65
C MET A 10 45.88 -13.74 32.75
N ALA A 11 45.49 -12.46 32.72
CA ALA A 11 44.19 -12.05 32.20
C ALA A 11 44.13 -12.45 30.71
N LYS A 12 43.76 -13.71 30.45
CA LYS A 12 43.40 -14.20 29.12
C LYS A 12 42.16 -13.43 28.69
N ARG A 13 42.38 -12.29 28.05
CA ARG A 13 41.40 -11.59 27.21
C ARG A 13 40.96 -12.60 26.15
N THR A 14 39.89 -13.33 26.44
CA THR A 14 39.09 -14.02 25.44
C THR A 14 38.61 -12.96 24.47
N LYS A 15 39.32 -12.84 23.34
CA LYS A 15 38.83 -12.07 22.20
C LYS A 15 37.51 -12.74 21.80
N LEU A 16 36.40 -12.16 22.24
CA LEU A 16 35.07 -12.42 21.70
C LEU A 16 35.17 -12.24 20.19
N VAL A 17 35.33 -13.36 19.49
CA VAL A 17 35.26 -13.42 18.03
C VAL A 17 33.85 -12.96 17.70
N LYS A 18 33.70 -11.68 17.32
CA LYS A 18 32.48 -11.15 16.74
C LYS A 18 32.20 -12.02 15.53
N GLN A 19 31.28 -12.98 15.66
CA GLN A 19 30.75 -13.73 14.53
C GLN A 19 30.30 -12.69 13.51
N LYS A 20 31.00 -12.61 12.38
CA LYS A 20 30.56 -11.83 11.24
C LYS A 20 29.16 -12.35 10.94
N ARG A 21 28.15 -11.50 11.15
CA ARG A 21 26.74 -11.81 10.88
C ARG A 21 26.61 -12.00 9.37
N GLY A 22 26.98 -13.18 8.89
CA GLY A 22 26.70 -13.62 7.55
C GLY A 22 25.20 -13.55 7.35
N ARG A 23 24.77 -13.07 6.18
CA ARG A 23 23.37 -13.12 5.76
C ARG A 23 22.92 -14.58 5.89
N LYS A 24 22.09 -14.90 6.89
CA LYS A 24 21.47 -16.22 6.99
C LYS A 24 20.76 -16.46 5.66
N VAL A 25 21.28 -17.40 4.87
CA VAL A 25 20.64 -17.83 3.62
C VAL A 25 19.34 -18.49 4.07
N ARG A 26 18.21 -17.77 3.93
CA ARG A 26 16.89 -18.37 4.15
C ARG A 26 16.73 -19.45 3.08
N THR A 27 16.44 -20.67 3.50
CA THR A 27 16.06 -21.72 2.54
C THR A 27 14.70 -21.38 1.92
N LEU A 28 14.39 -22.00 0.79
CA LEU A 28 13.15 -21.74 0.06
C LEU A 28 11.93 -22.13 0.90
N GLU A 29 12.04 -23.21 1.67
CA GLU A 29 10.99 -23.71 2.58
C GLU A 29 10.71 -22.70 3.70
N ASN A 30 11.77 -22.18 4.34
CA ASN A 30 11.64 -21.16 5.38
C ASN A 30 10.96 -19.88 4.85
N LEU A 31 11.20 -19.53 3.58
CA LEU A 31 10.55 -18.38 2.96
C LEU A 31 9.06 -18.64 2.71
N GLN A 32 8.73 -19.83 2.21
CA GLN A 32 7.33 -20.23 1.97
C GLN A 32 6.53 -20.30 3.28
N GLU A 33 7.12 -20.81 4.36
CA GLU A 33 6.49 -20.83 5.69
C GLU A 33 6.25 -19.41 6.23
N ASP A 34 7.23 -18.51 6.09
CA ASP A 34 7.10 -17.09 6.46
C ASP A 34 5.96 -16.41 5.67
N ILE A 35 5.88 -16.66 4.36
CA ILE A 35 4.79 -16.15 3.50
C ILE A 35 3.44 -16.68 3.96
N LYS A 36 3.31 -18.00 4.15
CA LYS A 36 2.05 -18.64 4.59
C LYS A 36 1.59 -18.07 5.94
N SER A 37 2.50 -17.94 6.90
CA SER A 37 2.21 -17.36 8.22
C SER A 37 1.71 -15.91 8.13
N LYS A 38 2.33 -15.09 7.26
CA LYS A 38 1.90 -13.72 7.00
C LYS A 38 0.54 -13.65 6.31
N CYS A 39 0.30 -14.48 5.30
CA CYS A 39 -1.00 -14.56 4.63
C CYS A 39 -2.11 -14.91 5.63
N LEU A 40 -1.89 -15.90 6.50
CA LEU A 40 -2.84 -16.27 7.55
C LEU A 40 -3.10 -15.12 8.52
N SER A 41 -2.03 -14.42 8.92
CA SER A 41 -2.15 -13.24 9.81
C SER A 41 -2.98 -12.13 9.16
N ILE A 42 -2.70 -11.79 7.90
CA ILE A 42 -3.44 -10.76 7.14
C ILE A 42 -4.90 -11.19 6.97
N LYS A 43 -5.15 -12.45 6.59
CA LYS A 43 -6.50 -13.00 6.46
C LYS A 43 -7.28 -12.85 7.76
N SER A 44 -6.70 -13.26 8.89
CA SER A 44 -7.35 -13.14 10.19
C SER A 44 -7.69 -11.69 10.54
N ILE A 45 -6.80 -10.75 10.24
CA ILE A 45 -7.03 -9.32 10.49
C ILE A 45 -8.21 -8.81 9.65
N ILE A 46 -8.24 -9.11 8.35
CA ILE A 46 -9.32 -8.69 7.44
C ILE A 46 -10.65 -9.34 7.86
N ASP A 47 -10.64 -10.65 8.13
CA ASP A 47 -11.86 -11.39 8.46
C ASP A 47 -12.46 -10.98 9.81
N SER A 48 -11.63 -10.55 10.76
CA SER A 48 -12.08 -10.04 12.06
C SER A 48 -12.82 -8.69 11.97
N GLY A 49 -12.64 -7.94 10.88
CA GLY A 49 -13.19 -6.59 10.74
C GLY A 49 -12.57 -5.54 11.68
N ASN A 50 -11.55 -5.90 12.47
CA ASN A 50 -10.92 -5.02 13.45
C ASN A 50 -9.76 -4.20 12.88
N LEU A 51 -9.68 -4.07 11.55
CA LEU A 51 -8.63 -3.30 10.89
C LEU A 51 -8.96 -1.81 10.99
N ASN A 52 -8.13 -1.01 11.68
CA ASN A 52 -8.40 0.44 11.74
C ASN A 52 -7.92 1.15 10.47
N SER A 53 -6.77 0.74 9.93
CA SER A 53 -6.18 1.26 8.69
C SER A 53 -5.45 0.16 7.93
N LEU A 54 -5.53 0.18 6.60
CA LEU A 54 -4.80 -0.72 5.71
C LEU A 54 -3.27 -0.62 5.86
N LYS A 55 -2.76 0.48 6.41
CA LYS A 55 -1.34 0.66 6.73
C LYS A 55 -0.83 -0.41 7.70
N GLU A 56 -1.68 -0.94 8.56
CA GLU A 56 -1.30 -1.99 9.52
C GLU A 56 -0.91 -3.31 8.82
N LEU A 57 -1.36 -3.52 7.58
CA LEU A 57 -0.98 -4.68 6.79
C LEU A 57 0.40 -4.52 6.11
N GLU A 58 0.91 -3.29 6.02
CA GLU A 58 2.17 -2.99 5.35
C GLU A 58 3.38 -3.77 5.92
N PRO A 59 3.57 -3.87 7.25
CA PRO A 59 4.70 -4.62 7.82
C PRO A 59 4.60 -6.13 7.55
N LEU A 60 3.39 -6.64 7.35
CA LEU A 60 3.13 -8.04 7.02
C LEU A 60 3.36 -8.32 5.53
N PHE A 61 3.22 -7.30 4.68
CA PHE A 61 3.45 -7.40 3.24
C PHE A 61 4.95 -7.32 2.89
N SER A 62 5.57 -8.50 2.80
CA SER A 62 7.00 -8.62 2.50
C SER A 62 7.31 -8.53 0.99
N LYS A 63 8.57 -8.24 0.65
CA LYS A 63 9.03 -8.23 -0.76
C LYS A 63 8.79 -9.58 -1.46
N ALA A 64 9.00 -10.69 -0.76
CA ALA A 64 8.80 -12.02 -1.34
C ALA A 64 7.32 -12.28 -1.71
N MET A 65 6.38 -11.78 -0.91
CA MET A 65 4.95 -11.84 -1.25
C MET A 65 4.63 -10.99 -2.48
N ALA A 66 5.25 -9.82 -2.60
CA ALA A 66 5.09 -8.96 -3.77
C ALA A 66 5.62 -9.64 -5.04
N ASP A 67 6.79 -10.28 -4.94
CA ASP A 67 7.40 -11.03 -6.02
C ASP A 67 6.49 -12.22 -6.44
N GLU A 68 5.88 -12.94 -5.48
CA GLU A 68 4.94 -14.04 -5.74
C GLU A 68 3.61 -13.56 -6.36
N MET A 69 3.09 -12.41 -5.92
CA MET A 69 1.93 -11.75 -6.54
C MET A 69 2.22 -11.13 -7.91
N GLY A 70 3.49 -11.06 -8.33
CA GLY A 70 3.91 -10.37 -9.54
C GLY A 70 3.64 -8.85 -9.50
N VAL A 71 3.82 -8.22 -8.33
CA VAL A 71 3.64 -6.77 -8.14
C VAL A 71 4.91 -6.11 -7.61
N ASN A 72 5.06 -4.81 -7.87
CA ASN A 72 6.16 -4.06 -7.28
C ASN A 72 5.87 -3.78 -5.80
N HIS A 73 6.74 -4.26 -4.91
CA HIS A 73 6.60 -4.11 -3.45
C HIS A 73 6.34 -2.66 -3.02
N GLY A 74 7.18 -1.72 -3.44
CA GLY A 74 7.05 -0.31 -3.04
C GLY A 74 5.75 0.34 -3.54
N ARG A 75 5.37 0.09 -4.80
CA ARG A 75 4.11 0.61 -5.35
C ARG A 75 2.89 0.01 -4.67
N PHE A 76 2.95 -1.27 -4.29
CA PHE A 76 1.85 -1.94 -3.61
C PHE A 76 1.74 -1.50 -2.15
N SER A 77 2.86 -1.37 -1.43
CA SER A 77 2.90 -0.82 -0.07
C SER A 77 2.39 0.63 0.01
N ASP A 78 2.65 1.44 -1.01
CA ASP A 78 2.08 2.80 -1.11
C ASP A 78 0.55 2.78 -1.24
N LYS A 79 -0.05 1.75 -1.85
CA LYS A 79 -1.51 1.57 -1.87
C LYS A 79 -2.06 1.22 -0.50
N LEU A 80 -1.36 0.37 0.27
CA LEU A 80 -1.74 0.07 1.66
C LEU A 80 -1.74 1.32 2.56
N ARG A 81 -0.87 2.29 2.27
CA ARG A 81 -0.83 3.59 2.97
C ARG A 81 -1.83 4.61 2.41
N ASN A 82 -2.20 4.50 1.14
CA ASN A 82 -3.10 5.41 0.45
C ASN A 82 -4.18 4.61 -0.28
N PRO A 83 -5.30 4.32 0.40
CA PRO A 83 -6.33 3.42 -0.09
C PRO A 83 -6.97 3.84 -1.43
N VAL A 84 -6.97 5.14 -1.78
CA VAL A 84 -7.51 5.63 -3.07
C VAL A 84 -6.72 5.13 -4.28
N LYS A 85 -5.46 4.71 -4.08
CA LYS A 85 -4.64 4.17 -5.15
C LYS A 85 -4.93 2.68 -5.42
N PHE A 86 -5.75 2.02 -4.61
CA PHE A 86 -6.19 0.66 -4.91
C PHE A 86 -7.12 0.67 -6.11
N SER A 87 -6.74 -0.06 -7.15
CA SER A 87 -7.70 -0.45 -8.18
C SER A 87 -8.53 -1.64 -7.70
N VAL A 88 -9.69 -1.84 -8.31
CA VAL A 88 -10.52 -3.04 -8.08
C VAL A 88 -9.69 -4.32 -8.32
N SER A 89 -8.85 -4.34 -9.35
CA SER A 89 -7.98 -5.48 -9.64
C SER A 89 -6.94 -5.75 -8.55
N ASP A 90 -6.42 -4.71 -7.90
CA ASP A 90 -5.46 -4.86 -6.80
C ASP A 90 -6.12 -5.48 -5.58
N ILE A 91 -7.35 -5.03 -5.26
CA ILE A 91 -8.14 -5.55 -4.13
C ILE A 91 -8.42 -7.03 -4.33
N GLN A 92 -8.94 -7.40 -5.51
CA GLN A 92 -9.25 -8.78 -5.86
C GLN A 92 -7.99 -9.66 -5.79
N ARG A 93 -6.90 -9.22 -6.45
CA ARG A 93 -5.64 -9.98 -6.46
C ARG A 93 -5.09 -10.19 -5.06
N PHE A 94 -5.07 -9.15 -4.23
CA PHE A 94 -4.54 -9.24 -2.87
C PHE A 94 -5.39 -10.16 -2.01
N ALA A 95 -6.72 -10.00 -2.03
CA ALA A 95 -7.65 -10.83 -1.29
C ALA A 95 -7.52 -12.31 -1.65
N TYR A 96 -7.48 -12.65 -2.94
CA TYR A 96 -7.26 -14.03 -3.38
C TYR A 96 -5.90 -14.58 -2.96
N TYR A 97 -4.85 -13.76 -3.04
CA TYR A 97 -3.51 -14.17 -2.63
C TYR A 97 -3.42 -14.50 -1.14
N VAL A 98 -4.02 -13.69 -0.27
CA VAL A 98 -4.06 -13.98 1.18
C VAL A 98 -5.17 -14.96 1.57
N GLY A 99 -6.07 -15.31 0.65
CA GLY A 99 -7.19 -16.21 0.89
C GLY A 99 -8.31 -15.60 1.73
N SER A 100 -8.51 -14.28 1.65
CA SER A 100 -9.59 -13.54 2.31
C SER A 100 -10.68 -13.15 1.31
N ASP A 101 -11.83 -12.72 1.81
CA ASP A 101 -12.97 -12.27 1.02
C ASP A 101 -12.67 -10.89 0.38
N PRO A 102 -12.68 -10.77 -0.96
CA PRO A 102 -12.46 -9.51 -1.65
C PRO A 102 -13.44 -8.40 -1.24
N ASP A 103 -14.68 -8.74 -0.91
CA ASP A 103 -15.71 -7.76 -0.59
C ASP A 103 -15.46 -7.12 0.78
N LYS A 104 -14.95 -7.89 1.74
CA LYS A 104 -14.52 -7.36 3.05
C LYS A 104 -13.37 -6.38 2.91
N LEU A 105 -12.37 -6.72 2.09
CA LEU A 105 -11.25 -5.84 1.82
C LEU A 105 -11.72 -4.56 1.11
N ALA A 106 -12.59 -4.68 0.11
CA ALA A 106 -13.16 -3.53 -0.60
C ALA A 106 -13.95 -2.62 0.35
N LEU A 107 -14.74 -3.19 1.27
CA LEU A 107 -15.48 -2.45 2.27
C LEU A 107 -14.52 -1.67 3.19
N GLN A 108 -13.44 -2.30 3.65
CA GLN A 108 -12.45 -1.64 4.49
C GLN A 108 -11.75 -0.49 3.76
N VAL A 109 -11.31 -0.70 2.51
CA VAL A 109 -10.74 0.35 1.64
C VAL A 109 -11.71 1.53 1.57
N ASN A 110 -12.98 1.28 1.29
CA ASN A 110 -13.99 2.33 1.18
C ASN A 110 -14.24 3.07 2.50
N LEU A 111 -14.24 2.37 3.64
CA LEU A 111 -14.38 2.99 4.96
C LEU A 111 -13.22 3.95 5.24
N GLU A 112 -12.00 3.56 4.92
CA GLU A 112 -10.82 4.40 5.13
C GLU A 112 -10.84 5.64 4.21
N ILE A 113 -11.24 5.48 2.95
CA ILE A 113 -11.41 6.60 2.02
C ILE A 113 -12.47 7.59 2.55
N LYS A 114 -13.60 7.10 3.06
CA LYS A 114 -14.68 7.94 3.59
C LYS A 114 -14.27 8.72 4.83
N LYS A 115 -13.34 8.20 5.65
CA LYS A 115 -12.81 8.87 6.85
C LYS A 115 -11.91 10.07 6.50
N ASP A 116 -11.24 10.05 5.35
CA ASP A 116 -10.42 11.18 4.89
C ASP A 116 -11.29 12.22 4.16
N GLU A 117 -11.83 13.18 4.92
CA GLU A 117 -12.70 14.24 4.39
C GLU A 117 -12.01 15.07 3.30
N GLY A 118 -10.72 15.36 3.46
CA GLY A 118 -9.94 16.16 2.50
C GLY A 118 -9.81 15.45 1.16
N LEU A 119 -9.65 14.14 1.19
CA LEU A 119 -9.60 13.28 0.00
C LEU A 119 -10.97 13.15 -0.66
N VAL A 120 -12.03 12.95 0.12
CA VAL A 120 -13.42 12.91 -0.40
C VAL A 120 -13.77 14.23 -1.08
N LEU A 121 -13.40 15.37 -0.50
CA LEU A 121 -13.61 16.68 -1.12
C LEU A 121 -12.88 16.81 -2.44
N LYS A 122 -11.63 16.33 -2.55
CA LYS A 122 -10.88 16.32 -3.82
C LYS A 122 -11.54 15.40 -4.85
N LEU A 123 -12.02 14.22 -4.45
CA LEU A 123 -12.71 13.29 -5.34
C LEU A 123 -14.05 13.84 -5.86
N LYS A 124 -14.71 14.70 -5.08
CA LYS A 124 -15.95 15.40 -5.48
C LYS A 124 -15.71 16.65 -6.34
N LYS A 125 -14.46 17.10 -6.54
CA LYS A 125 -14.16 18.25 -7.40
C LYS A 125 -14.23 17.85 -8.86
N PHE A 126 -15.38 18.09 -9.48
CA PHE A 126 -15.58 17.93 -10.91
C PHE A 126 -15.34 19.26 -11.64
N LYS A 127 -14.77 19.20 -12.85
CA LYS A 127 -14.71 20.35 -13.75
C LYS A 127 -16.04 20.49 -14.47
N SER A 128 -16.58 21.69 -14.58
CA SER A 128 -17.75 21.91 -15.43
C SER A 128 -17.38 21.73 -16.90
N ILE A 129 -18.32 21.24 -17.71
CA ILE A 129 -18.13 21.14 -19.17
C ILE A 129 -17.84 22.53 -19.75
N HIS A 130 -18.44 23.58 -19.20
CA HIS A 130 -18.22 24.96 -19.61
C HIS A 130 -16.81 25.47 -19.29
N ASP A 131 -16.12 24.87 -18.33
CA ASP A 131 -14.75 25.24 -17.95
C ASP A 131 -13.69 24.57 -18.84
N LEU A 132 -14.07 23.51 -19.56
CA LEU A 132 -13.18 22.75 -20.44
C LEU A 132 -12.94 23.53 -21.74
N LYS A 133 -11.70 23.97 -21.96
CA LYS A 133 -11.28 24.74 -23.15
C LYS A 133 -11.75 24.12 -24.47
N GLN A 134 -11.72 22.79 -24.57
CA GLN A 134 -12.10 22.03 -25.76
C GLN A 134 -13.57 22.22 -26.17
N TYR A 135 -14.46 22.57 -25.23
CA TYR A 135 -15.90 22.74 -25.47
C TYR A 135 -16.34 24.20 -25.47
N LYS A 136 -15.43 25.17 -25.26
CA LYS A 136 -15.77 26.60 -25.27
C LYS A 136 -16.18 27.09 -26.66
N ASP A 137 -15.55 26.55 -27.71
CA ASP A 137 -15.80 26.97 -29.08
C ASP A 137 -17.07 26.36 -29.68
N SER A 138 -17.47 25.17 -29.22
CA SER A 138 -18.73 24.52 -29.62
C SER A 138 -19.97 25.25 -29.07
N VAL A 139 -19.88 25.80 -27.84
CA VAL A 139 -20.99 26.56 -27.24
C VAL A 139 -21.17 27.94 -27.90
N LYS A 140 -20.09 28.56 -28.39
CA LYS A 140 -20.17 29.83 -29.14
C LYS A 140 -20.91 29.70 -30.47
N LYS A 141 -20.78 28.57 -31.17
CA LYS A 141 -21.45 28.35 -32.47
C LYS A 141 -22.96 28.10 -32.33
N SER A 142 -23.42 27.46 -31.26
CA SER A 142 -24.87 27.24 -31.03
C SER A 142 -25.64 28.53 -30.71
N SER A 143 -25.00 29.51 -30.07
CA SER A 143 -25.65 30.78 -29.69
C SER A 143 -25.75 31.81 -30.82
N ILE A 144 -25.00 31.62 -31.92
CA ILE A 144 -25.05 32.50 -33.09
C ILE A 144 -26.22 32.12 -34.02
N ASN A 145 -26.61 30.83 -34.05
CA ASN A 145 -27.65 30.35 -34.97
C ASN A 145 -29.09 30.69 -34.55
N THR A 146 -29.35 31.05 -33.30
CA THR A 146 -30.69 31.43 -32.83
C THR A 146 -31.05 32.90 -33.04
N ASN A 147 -30.06 33.77 -33.29
CA ASN A 147 -30.30 35.20 -33.50
C ASN A 147 -30.55 35.58 -34.96
N ASN A 148 -30.25 34.70 -35.93
CA ASN A 148 -30.51 34.94 -37.35
C ASN A 148 -31.90 34.48 -37.84
N ALA A 149 -32.70 33.82 -37.00
CA ALA A 149 -34.02 33.29 -37.40
C ALA A 149 -35.21 34.24 -37.10
N LYS A 150 -34.97 35.44 -36.54
CA LYS A 150 -36.05 36.40 -36.17
C LYS A 150 -36.18 37.64 -37.07
N SER A 151 -35.44 37.73 -38.17
CA SER A 151 -35.43 38.95 -39.01
C SER A 151 -35.95 38.76 -40.45
N GLN A 152 -36.79 37.76 -40.70
CA GLN A 152 -37.49 37.57 -41.98
C GLN A 152 -38.96 37.20 -41.75
N ASN A 153 -39.72 38.15 -41.22
CA ASN A 153 -41.17 38.21 -41.38
C ASN A 153 -41.58 39.65 -41.06
N LYS A 154 -41.50 40.50 -42.08
CA LYS A 154 -42.08 41.84 -42.08
C LYS A 154 -42.91 41.97 -43.35
#